data_AF-A0A953GIM6-F1
#
_entry.id   AF-A0A953GIM6-F1
#
_cell.length_a   1.000
_cell.length_b   1.000
_cell.length_c   1.000
_cell.angle_alpha   90.00
_cell.angle_beta   90.00
_cell.angle_gamma   90.00
#
_symmetry.space_group_name_H-M   'P 1'
#
loop_
_entity.id
_entity.type
_entity.pdbx_description
1 polymer ?
#
loop_
_entity_poly.entity_id
_entity_poly.type
_entity_poly.pdbx_seq_one_letter_code
_entity_poly.pdbx_strand_id
1 'polypeptide(L)' 'MSNVAITAADVNKLRQMTGAGMMDCKKALTESNGDFEAAIDFLRKKGQKVAGNRADREANEGV' A
#
# COMPACT_ATOMS: atom_id res chain seq x y z
N MET A 1 -17.64 -18.91 6.51
CA MET A 1 -16.68 -18.01 5.82
C MET A 1 -16.09 -17.11 6.87
N SER A 2 -14.82 -17.28 7.18
CA SER A 2 -14.12 -16.51 8.21
C SER A 2 -13.98 -15.08 7.72
N ASN A 3 -14.92 -14.20 8.11
CA ASN A 3 -14.83 -12.77 7.87
C ASN A 3 -13.59 -12.25 8.59
N VAL A 4 -12.50 -12.04 7.84
CA VAL A 4 -11.30 -11.39 8.38
C VAL A 4 -11.70 -9.98 8.77
N ALA A 5 -11.81 -9.74 10.08
CA ALA A 5 -12.14 -8.46 10.64
C ALA A 5 -10.90 -7.55 10.58
N ILE A 6 -10.65 -6.96 9.42
CA ILE A 6 -9.57 -5.98 9.26
C ILE A 6 -9.99 -4.73 10.02
N THR A 7 -9.33 -4.46 11.14
CA THR A 7 -9.63 -3.31 11.97
C THR A 7 -8.92 -2.06 11.44
N ALA A 8 -9.43 -0.88 11.81
CA ALA A 8 -8.73 0.37 11.52
C ALA A 8 -7.33 0.42 12.15
N ALA A 9 -7.13 -0.28 13.28
CA ALA A 9 -5.82 -0.43 13.91
C ALA A 9 -4.86 -1.23 13.03
N ASP A 10 -5.32 -2.32 12.40
CA ASP A 10 -4.50 -3.14 11.49
C ASP A 10 -4.06 -2.34 10.27
N VAL A 11 -4.98 -1.58 9.67
CA VAL A 11 -4.66 -0.69 8.55
C VAL A 11 -3.62 0.36 8.96
N ASN A 12 -3.77 0.95 10.15
CA ASN A 12 -2.81 1.94 10.66
C ASN A 12 -1.44 1.32 10.96
N LYS A 13 -1.41 0.08 11.49
CA LYS A 13 -0.18 -0.64 11.78
C LYS A 13 0.57 -0.96 10.49
N LEU A 14 -0.11 -1.46 9.47
CA LEU A 14 0.48 -1.72 8.16
C LEU A 14 1.01 -0.42 7.51
N ARG A 15 0.27 0.68 7.65
CA ARG A 15 0.71 2.01 7.20
C ARG A 15 1.99 2.45 7.92
N GLN A 16 2.10 2.26 9.23
CA GLN A 16 3.32 2.60 9.97
C GLN A 16 4.52 1.74 9.54
N MET A 17 4.30 0.47 9.21
CA MET A 17 5.37 -0.44 8.78
C MET A 17 5.84 -0.18 7.35
N THR A 18 4.92 0.14 6.44
CA THR A 18 5.22 0.27 4.99
C THR A 18 5.35 1.71 4.51
N GLY A 19 4.82 2.67 5.26
CA GLY A 19 4.70 4.06 4.83
C GLY A 19 3.68 4.30 3.70
N ALA A 20 2.93 3.27 3.29
CA ALA A 20 1.96 3.38 2.20
C ALA A 20 0.69 4.15 2.64
N GLY A 21 -0.06 4.67 1.66
CA GLY A 21 -1.30 5.38 1.92
C GLY A 21 -2.35 4.51 2.63
N MET A 22 -3.22 5.13 3.44
CA MET A 22 -4.24 4.43 4.23
C MET A 22 -5.15 3.53 3.36
N MET A 23 -5.53 4.01 2.18
CA MET A 23 -6.37 3.25 1.23
C MET A 23 -5.62 2.08 0.59
N ASP A 24 -4.32 2.22 0.35
CA ASP A 24 -3.49 1.13 -0.16
C ASP A 24 -3.31 0.05 0.91
N CYS A 25 -3.08 0.44 2.16
CA CYS A 25 -2.97 -0.48 3.29
C CYS A 25 -4.26 -1.26 3.52
N LYS A 26 -5.42 -0.58 3.43
CA LYS A 26 -6.72 -1.24 3.56
C LYS A 26 -6.95 -2.25 2.43
N LYS A 27 -6.66 -1.88 1.18
CA LYS A 27 -6.75 -2.79 0.03
C LYS A 27 -5.82 -3.98 0.17
N ALA A 28 -4.56 -3.73 0.55
CA ALA A 28 -3.57 -4.78 0.72
C ALA A 28 -4.01 -5.79 1.78
N LEU A 29 -4.46 -5.35 2.95
CA LEU A 29 -5.00 -6.25 3.97
C LEU A 29 -6.25 -6.99 3.49
N THR A 30 -7.10 -6.37 2.67
CA THR A 30 -8.32 -7.01 2.16
C THR A 30 -8.01 -8.10 1.14
N GLU A 31 -7.10 -7.84 0.20
CA GLU A 31 -6.60 -8.82 -0.78
C GLU A 31 -5.83 -9.96 -0.09
N SER A 32 -5.07 -9.62 0.94
CA SER A 32 -4.27 -10.55 1.73
C SER A 32 -5.05 -11.23 2.86
N ASN A 33 -6.37 -11.03 2.97
CA ASN A 33 -7.19 -11.62 4.04
C ASN A 33 -6.60 -11.38 5.45
N GLY A 34 -6.09 -10.16 5.71
CA GLY A 34 -5.53 -9.74 6.99
C GLY A 34 -4.09 -10.20 7.23
N ASP A 35 -3.47 -10.87 6.26
CA ASP A 35 -2.06 -11.24 6.32
C ASP A 35 -1.19 -10.00 6.08
N PHE A 36 -0.44 -9.61 7.12
CA PHE A 36 0.44 -8.45 7.06
C PHE A 36 1.64 -8.65 6.15
N GLU A 37 2.24 -9.85 6.09
CA GLU A 37 3.40 -10.10 5.23
C GLU A 37 3.00 -10.03 3.76
N ALA A 38 1.90 -10.70 3.40
CA ALA A 38 1.36 -10.64 2.05
C ALA A 38 0.93 -9.22 1.67
N ALA A 39 0.37 -8.44 2.62
CA ALA A 39 -0.02 -7.07 2.39
C ALA A 39 1.20 -6.13 2.20
N ILE A 40 2.28 -6.35 2.95
CA ILE A 40 3.55 -5.61 2.77
C ILE A 40 4.12 -5.89 1.37
N ASP A 41 4.15 -7.14 0.94
CA ASP A 41 4.64 -7.50 -0.39
C ASP A 41 3.78 -6.93 -1.52
N PHE A 42 2.45 -6.94 -1.33
CA PHE A 42 1.53 -6.30 -2.25
C PHE A 42 1.82 -4.79 -2.39
N LEU A 43 2.03 -4.11 -1.27
CA LEU A 43 2.36 -2.68 -1.24
C LEU A 43 3.73 -2.38 -1.84
N ARG A 44 4.75 -3.21 -1.60
CA ARG A 44 6.08 -3.08 -2.19
C ARG A 44 6.04 -3.17 -3.71
N LYS A 45 5.38 -4.20 -4.25
CA LYS A 45 5.20 -4.40 -5.70
C LYS A 45 4.46 -3.22 -6.33
N LYS A 46 3.44 -2.69 -5.63
CA LYS A 46 2.67 -1.52 -6.09
C LYS A 46 3.50 -0.23 -6.04
N GLY A 47 4.28 -0.02 -4.98
CA GLY A 47 5.14 1.15 -4.79
C GLY A 47 6.24 1.27 -5.85
N GLN A 48 6.80 0.14 -6.30
CA GLN A 48 7.77 0.10 -7.39
C GLN A 48 7.22 0.68 -8.71
N LYS A 49 5.95 0.39 -9.03
CA LYS A 49 5.28 0.98 -10.21
C LYS A 49 5.08 2.49 -10.09
N VAL A 50 4.76 2.99 -8.89
CA VAL A 50 4.54 4.42 -8.66
C VAL A 50 5.85 5.20 -8.70
N ALA A 51 6.95 4.62 -8.19
CA ALA A 51 8.28 5.22 -8.27
C ALA A 51 8.78 5.34 -9.72
N GLY A 52 8.52 4.34 -10.57
CA GLY A 52 8.79 4.41 -12.00
C GLY A 52 8.08 5.59 -12.68
N ASN A 53 6.80 5.81 -12.35
CA ASN A 53 6.00 6.90 -12.92
C ASN A 53 6.35 8.30 -12.38
N ARG A 54 7.21 8.42 -11.36
CA ARG A 54 7.68 9.72 -10.86
C ARG A 54 8.88 10.25 -11.65
N ALA A 55 9.66 9.39 -12.29
CA ALA A 55 10.73 9.82 -13.18
C ALA A 55 10.19 10.63 -14.38
N ASP A 56 8.96 10.36 -14.82
CA ASP A 56 8.32 11.11 -15.91
C ASP A 56 7.70 12.46 -15.48
N ARG A 57 7.60 12.76 -14.18
CA ARG A 57 6.98 14.02 -13.70
C ARG A 57 7.97 15.17 -13.48
N GLU A 58 9.26 14.95 -13.72
CA GLU A 58 10.30 15.96 -13.45
C GLU A 58 10.59 16.90 -14.64
N ALA A 59 9.87 16.78 -15.75
CA ALA A 59 10.22 17.48 -17.00
C ALA A 59 9.12 18.36 -17.63
N ASN A 60 8.33 19.12 -16.84
CA ASN A 60 7.37 20.06 -17.46
C ASN A 60 7.11 21.40 -16.72
N GLU A 61 7.87 21.77 -15.70
CA GLU A 61 7.79 23.12 -15.09
C GLU A 61 9.14 23.83 -15.17
N GLY A 62 9.58 24.15 -16.38
CA GLY A 62 10.85 24.86 -16.59
C GLY A 62 11.08 25.37 -18.01
N VAL A 63 10.12 26.13 -18.58
CA VAL A 63 10.37 27.19 -19.59
C VAL A 63 9.47 28.36 -19.27
#